data_AF-A0A8B3KTM2-F1
#
_entry.id   AF-A0A8B3KTM2-F1
#
_cell.length_a   1.000
_cell.length_b   1.000
_cell.length_c   1.000
_cell.angle_alpha   90.00
_cell.angle_beta   90.00
_cell.angle_gamma   90.00
#
_symmetry.space_group_name_H-M   'P 1'
#
loop_
_entity.id
_entity.type
_entity.pdbx_description
1 polymer ?
#
loop_
_entity_poly.entity_id
_entity_poly.type
_entity_poly.pdbx_seq_one_letter_code
_entity_poly.pdbx_strand_id
1 'polypeptide(L)'
;MNTFGRIFRQFVSRRLRRGESGNVATIFALTLPIVVGGAGLGVETSYWYYSSLKLQAGADAAAYAAALEKVAGSDKPTIVAAATQSVASNALAAATVVVNDPPTSGPNTAKKAVEVILTQQLDRLFTQIFTQGKVSEKARAVALITEGSNACVLALSKSAGQAALFSGSTSVKLKGCSVMSNSIANDAIKVQGSAGLQADCLISVGGMVLNNPGT
;
A
#
# COMPACT_ATOMS: atom_id res chain seq x y z
N MET A 1 -24.13 -30.58 -23.03
CA MET A 1 -25.05 -29.63 -22.36
C MET A 1 -26.09 -29.04 -23.34
N ASN A 2 -26.83 -29.88 -24.11
CA ASN A 2 -27.74 -29.40 -25.18
C ASN A 2 -29.24 -29.58 -24.89
N THR A 3 -29.61 -29.95 -23.66
CA THR A 3 -31.00 -30.33 -23.32
C THR A 3 -31.84 -29.15 -22.82
N PHE A 4 -31.21 -28.11 -22.25
CA PHE A 4 -31.92 -26.93 -21.73
C PHE A 4 -32.52 -26.02 -22.83
N GLY A 5 -31.87 -25.94 -24.00
CA GLY A 5 -32.33 -25.08 -25.10
C GLY A 5 -33.61 -25.57 -25.81
N ARG A 6 -33.91 -26.87 -25.77
CA ARG A 6 -35.12 -27.44 -26.41
C ARG A 6 -36.38 -27.26 -25.57
N ILE A 7 -36.27 -27.34 -24.25
CA ILE A 7 -37.39 -27.18 -23.32
C ILE A 7 -37.87 -25.72 -23.33
N PHE A 8 -36.93 -24.76 -23.30
CA PHE A 8 -37.26 -23.33 -23.35
C PHE A 8 -37.99 -22.93 -24.64
N ARG A 9 -37.58 -23.48 -25.79
CA ARG A 9 -38.20 -23.22 -27.09
C ARG A 9 -39.63 -23.75 -27.21
N GLN A 10 -39.94 -24.89 -26.61
CA GLN A 10 -41.27 -25.50 -26.69
C GLN A 10 -42.28 -24.84 -25.72
N PHE A 11 -41.84 -24.40 -24.55
CA PHE A 11 -42.71 -23.71 -23.59
C PHE A 11 -43.08 -22.28 -24.04
N VAL A 12 -42.15 -21.58 -24.69
CA VAL A 12 -42.34 -20.19 -25.14
C VAL A 12 -43.32 -20.10 -26.33
N SER A 13 -43.29 -21.04 -27.28
CA SER A 13 -44.08 -20.91 -28.53
C SER A 13 -45.57 -21.18 -28.38
N ARG A 14 -46.00 -21.99 -27.39
CA ARG A 14 -47.42 -22.33 -27.18
C ARG A 14 -48.16 -21.36 -26.27
N ARG A 15 -47.49 -20.69 -25.31
CA ARG A 15 -48.13 -19.69 -24.42
C ARG A 15 -48.17 -18.27 -25.00
N LEU A 16 -47.25 -17.91 -25.88
CA LEU A 16 -47.21 -16.56 -26.48
C LEU A 16 -48.34 -16.27 -27.49
N ARG A 17 -49.01 -17.30 -28.02
CA ARG A 17 -50.04 -17.13 -29.06
C ARG A 17 -51.44 -16.74 -28.55
N ARG A 18 -51.67 -16.60 -27.23
CA ARG A 18 -53.04 -16.45 -26.71
C ARG A 18 -53.19 -15.55 -25.47
N GLY A 19 -52.39 -14.50 -25.32
CA GLY A 19 -52.56 -13.56 -24.22
C GLY A 19 -52.05 -12.15 -24.52
N GLU A 20 -52.79 -11.14 -24.05
CA GLU A 20 -52.44 -9.71 -24.09
C GLU A 20 -51.11 -9.39 -23.36
N SER A 21 -50.57 -10.35 -22.61
CA SER A 21 -49.24 -10.34 -21.99
C SER A 21 -48.06 -10.42 -22.97
N GLY A 22 -48.30 -10.64 -24.27
CA GLY A 22 -47.26 -10.71 -25.30
C GLY A 22 -46.46 -9.41 -25.49
N ASN A 23 -47.09 -8.24 -25.27
CA ASN A 23 -46.44 -6.93 -25.44
C ASN A 23 -45.46 -6.62 -24.29
N VAL A 24 -45.85 -6.90 -23.04
CA VAL A 24 -44.97 -6.73 -21.87
C VAL A 24 -43.80 -7.71 -21.92
N ALA A 25 -44.05 -8.96 -22.35
CA ALA A 25 -43.01 -9.97 -22.46
C ALA A 25 -41.95 -9.63 -23.53
N THR A 26 -42.33 -9.00 -24.64
CA THR A 26 -41.39 -8.58 -25.69
C THR A 26 -40.55 -7.38 -25.24
N ILE A 27 -41.16 -6.38 -24.62
CA ILE A 27 -40.42 -5.24 -24.05
C ILE A 27 -39.41 -5.74 -23.02
N PHE A 28 -39.85 -6.59 -22.07
CA PHE A 28 -38.98 -7.16 -21.05
C PHE A 28 -37.82 -7.94 -21.65
N ALA A 29 -38.08 -8.79 -22.67
CA ALA A 29 -37.05 -9.57 -23.33
C ALA A 29 -36.00 -8.71 -24.06
N LEU A 30 -36.40 -7.56 -24.61
CA LEU A 30 -35.49 -6.64 -25.29
C LEU A 30 -34.70 -5.76 -24.31
N THR A 31 -35.27 -5.39 -23.17
CA THR A 31 -34.58 -4.55 -22.17
C THR A 31 -33.69 -5.35 -21.22
N LEU A 32 -34.01 -6.63 -20.97
CA LEU A 32 -33.28 -7.47 -20.02
C LEU A 32 -31.77 -7.56 -20.30
N PRO A 33 -31.29 -7.76 -21.54
CA PRO A 33 -29.86 -7.79 -21.82
C PRO A 33 -29.14 -6.48 -21.49
N ILE A 34 -29.82 -5.33 -21.63
CA ILE A 34 -29.24 -4.01 -21.30
C ILE A 34 -29.05 -3.90 -19.79
N VAL A 35 -30.06 -4.27 -19.01
CA VAL A 35 -30.00 -4.21 -17.53
C VAL A 35 -28.95 -5.19 -16.99
N VAL A 36 -28.98 -6.45 -17.47
CA VAL A 36 -28.01 -7.48 -17.05
C VAL A 36 -26.60 -7.10 -17.51
N GLY A 37 -26.44 -6.56 -18.71
CA GLY A 37 -25.16 -6.12 -19.23
C GLY A 37 -24.57 -4.94 -18.45
N GLY A 38 -25.40 -3.95 -18.11
CA GLY A 38 -25.00 -2.84 -17.25
C GLY A 38 -24.58 -3.30 -15.86
N ALA A 39 -25.35 -4.20 -15.24
CA ALA A 39 -25.01 -4.76 -13.93
C ALA A 39 -23.70 -5.59 -13.98
N GLY A 40 -23.53 -6.44 -14.99
CA GLY A 40 -22.32 -7.25 -15.18
C GLY A 40 -21.06 -6.40 -15.36
N LEU A 41 -21.12 -5.39 -16.23
CA LEU A 41 -20.03 -4.43 -16.43
C LEU A 41 -19.75 -3.62 -15.16
N GLY A 42 -20.79 -3.20 -14.44
CA GLY A 42 -20.63 -2.45 -13.19
C GLY A 42 -19.90 -3.25 -12.11
N VAL A 43 -20.25 -4.52 -11.92
CA VAL A 43 -19.58 -5.39 -10.95
C VAL A 43 -18.13 -5.66 -11.35
N GLU A 44 -17.88 -5.96 -12.62
CA GLU A 44 -16.54 -6.27 -13.10
C GLU A 44 -15.59 -5.07 -13.03
N THR A 45 -16.05 -3.89 -13.45
CA THR A 45 -15.25 -2.64 -13.33
C THR A 45 -14.97 -2.29 -11.87
N SER A 46 -15.94 -2.50 -10.97
CA SER A 46 -15.75 -2.32 -9.53
C SER A 46 -14.69 -3.29 -8.98
N TYR A 47 -14.69 -4.55 -9.45
CA TYR A 47 -13.70 -5.55 -9.07
C TYR A 47 -12.29 -5.17 -9.55
N TRP A 48 -12.14 -4.72 -10.80
CA TRP A 48 -10.84 -4.23 -11.30
C TRP A 48 -10.36 -3.02 -10.49
N TYR A 49 -11.22 -2.03 -10.27
CA TYR A 49 -10.87 -0.84 -9.50
C TYR A 49 -10.42 -1.18 -8.06
N TYR A 50 -11.16 -2.06 -7.37
CA TYR A 50 -10.77 -2.54 -6.05
C TYR A 50 -9.40 -3.25 -6.08
N SER A 51 -9.15 -4.04 -7.12
CA SER A 51 -7.87 -4.73 -7.29
C SER A 51 -6.72 -3.76 -7.56
N SER A 52 -6.93 -2.71 -8.36
CA SER A 52 -5.93 -1.65 -8.60
C SER A 52 -5.60 -0.89 -7.32
N LEU A 53 -6.60 -0.57 -6.49
CA LEU A 53 -6.37 0.07 -5.18
C LEU A 53 -5.54 -0.82 -4.24
N LYS A 54 -5.87 -2.11 -4.16
CA LYS A 54 -5.11 -3.07 -3.34
C LYS A 54 -3.68 -3.20 -3.86
N LEU A 55 -3.49 -3.26 -5.18
CA LEU A 55 -2.17 -3.37 -5.81
C LEU A 55 -1.34 -2.10 -5.54
N GLN A 56 -1.94 -0.91 -5.59
CA GLN A 56 -1.26 0.34 -5.27
C GLN A 56 -0.85 0.41 -3.80
N ALA A 57 -1.75 0.08 -2.87
CA ALA A 57 -1.42 0.04 -1.45
C ALA A 57 -0.26 -0.94 -1.15
N GLY A 58 -0.24 -2.10 -1.82
CA GLY A 58 0.87 -3.05 -1.73
C GLY A 58 2.17 -2.51 -2.32
N ALA A 59 2.10 -1.79 -3.44
CA ALA A 59 3.27 -1.17 -4.05
C ALA A 59 3.87 -0.09 -3.14
N ASP A 60 3.04 0.75 -2.54
CA ASP A 60 3.46 1.81 -1.61
C ASP A 60 4.11 1.21 -0.35
N ALA A 61 3.51 0.18 0.24
CA ALA A 61 4.07 -0.54 1.38
C ALA A 61 5.40 -1.24 1.04
N ALA A 62 5.52 -1.81 -0.16
CA ALA A 62 6.74 -2.45 -0.63
C ALA A 62 7.86 -1.45 -0.91
N ALA A 63 7.54 -0.32 -1.56
CA ALA A 63 8.50 0.76 -1.79
C ALA A 63 8.99 1.36 -0.47
N TYR A 64 8.11 1.54 0.51
CA TYR A 64 8.48 2.01 1.84
C TYR A 64 9.42 1.03 2.57
N ALA A 65 9.09 -0.26 2.61
CA ALA A 65 9.95 -1.28 3.22
C ALA A 65 11.33 -1.35 2.56
N ALA A 66 11.37 -1.30 1.23
CA ALA A 66 12.62 -1.28 0.47
C ALA A 66 13.46 -0.02 0.76
N ALA A 67 12.80 1.13 0.90
CA ALA A 67 13.47 2.37 1.26
C ALA A 67 14.06 2.36 2.68
N LEU A 68 13.42 1.70 3.64
CA LEU A 68 13.97 1.51 4.99
C LEU A 68 15.29 0.73 4.96
N GLU A 69 15.34 -0.37 4.21
CA GLU A 69 16.57 -1.15 4.02
C GLU A 69 17.67 -0.32 3.34
N LYS A 70 17.29 0.50 2.35
CA LYS A 70 18.23 1.41 1.69
C LYS A 70 18.75 2.50 2.62
N VAL A 71 17.91 3.00 3.54
CA VAL A 71 18.34 3.95 4.59
C VAL A 71 19.29 3.27 5.58
N ALA A 72 19.03 2.01 5.93
CA ALA A 72 19.89 1.21 6.80
C ALA A 72 21.26 0.85 6.16
N GLY A 73 21.42 1.07 4.85
CA GLY A 73 22.65 0.76 4.12
C GLY A 73 22.76 -0.70 3.68
N SER A 74 21.63 -1.43 3.65
CA SER A 74 21.56 -2.81 3.17
C SER A 74 21.90 -2.92 1.69
N ASP A 75 22.32 -4.10 1.26
CA ASP A 75 22.61 -4.41 -0.14
C ASP A 75 21.32 -4.60 -0.97
N LYS A 76 21.47 -4.56 -2.29
CA LYS A 76 20.33 -4.65 -3.23
C LYS A 76 19.48 -5.92 -3.06
N PRO A 77 20.06 -7.12 -2.85
CA PRO A 77 19.27 -8.31 -2.55
C PRO A 77 18.37 -8.17 -1.31
N THR A 78 18.88 -7.57 -0.23
CA THR A 78 18.10 -7.37 1.00
C THR A 78 16.96 -6.36 0.80
N ILE A 79 17.21 -5.28 0.05
CA ILE A 79 16.19 -4.30 -0.36
C ILE A 79 15.05 -4.98 -1.14
N VAL A 80 15.40 -5.84 -2.11
CA VAL A 80 14.43 -6.60 -2.91
C VAL A 80 13.66 -7.59 -2.05
N ALA A 81 14.34 -8.27 -1.11
CA ALA A 81 13.71 -9.21 -0.19
C ALA A 81 12.69 -8.52 0.72
N ALA A 82 13.01 -7.35 1.28
CA ALA A 82 12.08 -6.57 2.10
C ALA A 82 10.83 -6.12 1.31
N ALA A 83 11.02 -5.64 0.08
CA ALA A 83 9.90 -5.30 -0.81
C ALA A 83 9.00 -6.52 -1.06
N THR A 84 9.61 -7.66 -1.40
CA THR A 84 8.88 -8.90 -1.73
C THR A 84 8.15 -9.46 -0.51
N GLN A 85 8.76 -9.39 0.67
CA GLN A 85 8.12 -9.77 1.93
C GLN A 85 6.91 -8.88 2.23
N SER A 86 7.01 -7.57 2.01
CA SER A 86 5.88 -6.64 2.16
C SER A 86 4.73 -6.99 1.21
N VAL A 87 5.02 -7.34 -0.05
CA VAL A 87 4.02 -7.82 -1.02
C VAL A 87 3.34 -9.12 -0.55
N ALA A 88 4.11 -10.07 -0.04
CA ALA A 88 3.57 -11.33 0.50
C ALA A 88 2.63 -11.08 1.70
N SER A 89 3.04 -10.21 2.63
CA SER A 89 2.23 -9.82 3.80
C SER A 89 0.93 -9.09 3.42
N ASN A 90 0.89 -8.42 2.26
CA ASN A 90 -0.31 -7.77 1.72
C ASN A 90 -1.21 -8.69 0.88
N ALA A 91 -0.96 -10.01 0.90
CA ALA A 91 -1.68 -11.02 0.14
C ALA A 91 -1.70 -10.70 -1.38
N LEU A 92 -0.53 -10.30 -1.90
CA LEU A 92 -0.29 -9.99 -3.32
C LEU A 92 0.81 -10.89 -3.91
N ALA A 93 1.02 -12.10 -3.37
CA ALA A 93 2.06 -13.03 -3.81
C ALA A 93 1.95 -13.46 -5.29
N ALA A 94 0.76 -13.33 -5.90
CA ALA A 94 0.55 -13.59 -7.32
C ALA A 94 1.00 -12.43 -8.24
N ALA A 95 1.31 -11.26 -7.67
CA ALA A 95 1.81 -10.13 -8.44
C ALA A 95 3.30 -10.30 -8.72
N THR A 96 3.72 -9.96 -9.93
CA THR A 96 5.14 -9.83 -10.26
C THR A 96 5.69 -8.56 -9.63
N VAL A 97 6.78 -8.69 -8.87
CA VAL A 97 7.46 -7.58 -8.20
C VAL A 97 8.70 -7.19 -8.98
N VAL A 98 8.81 -5.91 -9.34
CA VAL A 98 10.04 -5.32 -9.89
C VAL A 98 10.47 -4.18 -8.99
N VAL A 99 11.70 -4.26 -8.48
CA VAL A 99 12.28 -3.25 -7.59
C VAL A 99 13.45 -2.56 -8.31
N ASN A 100 13.39 -1.25 -8.42
CA ASN A 100 14.41 -0.43 -9.04
C ASN A 100 15.02 0.52 -8.01
N ASP A 101 16.34 0.46 -7.93
CA ASP A 101 17.16 1.34 -7.14
C ASP A 101 18.37 1.76 -8.00
N PRO A 102 18.45 3.03 -8.46
CA PRO A 102 17.42 4.09 -8.32
C PRO A 102 16.19 3.88 -9.25
N PRO A 103 15.12 4.70 -9.15
CA PRO A 103 13.97 4.61 -10.07
C PRO A 103 14.37 4.74 -11.53
N THR A 104 13.68 4.02 -12.42
CA THR A 104 14.00 3.99 -13.86
C THR A 104 13.32 5.10 -14.67
N SER A 105 12.26 5.71 -14.13
CA SER A 105 11.49 6.75 -14.82
C SER A 105 10.90 7.79 -13.85
N GLY A 106 10.43 8.91 -14.40
CA GLY A 106 9.80 9.99 -13.64
C GLY A 106 10.79 10.95 -12.94
N PRO A 107 10.29 11.79 -12.01
CA PRO A 107 11.07 12.90 -11.47
C PRO A 107 12.17 12.52 -10.45
N ASN A 108 12.24 11.25 -10.04
CA ASN A 108 13.09 10.77 -8.96
C ASN A 108 14.20 9.82 -9.42
N THR A 109 14.51 9.74 -10.72
CA THR A 109 15.54 8.85 -11.31
C THR A 109 16.96 9.13 -10.82
N ALA A 110 17.27 10.39 -10.52
CA ALA A 110 18.57 10.82 -10.02
C ALA A 110 18.61 11.02 -8.49
N LYS A 111 17.54 10.67 -7.77
CA LYS A 111 17.43 10.89 -6.32
C LYS A 111 17.65 9.60 -5.54
N LYS A 112 17.98 9.72 -4.25
CA LYS A 112 17.97 8.61 -3.31
C LYS A 112 16.51 8.15 -3.11
N ALA A 113 16.06 7.23 -3.94
CA ALA A 113 14.71 6.70 -3.90
C ALA A 113 14.72 5.20 -4.26
N VAL A 114 13.63 4.51 -3.94
CA VAL A 114 13.37 3.14 -4.39
C VAL A 114 12.02 3.11 -5.09
N GLU A 115 11.99 2.51 -6.27
CA GLU A 115 10.78 2.30 -7.07
C GLU A 115 10.36 0.83 -6.98
N VAL A 116 9.07 0.60 -6.72
CA VAL A 116 8.47 -0.73 -6.79
C VAL A 116 7.33 -0.71 -7.78
N ILE A 117 7.34 -1.68 -8.68
CA ILE A 117 6.30 -1.88 -9.69
C ILE A 117 5.71 -3.26 -9.46
N LEU A 118 4.40 -3.29 -9.23
CA LEU A 118 3.63 -4.52 -9.11
C LEU A 118 2.79 -4.70 -10.36
N THR A 119 2.78 -5.91 -10.90
CA THR A 119 1.94 -6.27 -12.05
C THR A 119 1.12 -7.51 -11.73
N GLN A 120 -0.19 -7.46 -11.98
CA GLN A 120 -1.10 -8.58 -11.76
C GLN A 120 -1.99 -8.80 -12.99
N GLN A 121 -2.18 -10.05 -13.38
CA GLN A 121 -3.13 -10.44 -14.42
C GLN A 121 -4.46 -10.82 -13.78
N LEU A 122 -5.50 -10.04 -14.02
CA LEU A 122 -6.86 -10.27 -13.53
C LEU A 122 -7.71 -10.99 -14.57
N ASP A 123 -8.52 -11.93 -14.11
CA ASP A 123 -9.48 -12.60 -14.96
C ASP A 123 -10.66 -11.69 -15.30
N ARG A 124 -11.23 -11.89 -16.50
CA ARG A 124 -12.47 -11.26 -16.92
C ARG A 124 -13.66 -12.07 -16.44
N LEU A 125 -14.72 -11.38 -16.04
CA LEU A 125 -16.00 -11.96 -15.66
C LEU A 125 -17.00 -11.73 -16.80
N PHE A 126 -17.77 -10.64 -16.75
CA PHE A 126 -18.80 -10.36 -17.75
C PHE A 126 -18.21 -10.09 -19.15
N THR A 127 -17.11 -9.34 -19.24
CA THR A 127 -16.48 -8.97 -20.51
C THR A 127 -15.80 -10.13 -21.24
N GLN A 128 -15.71 -11.31 -20.60
CA GLN A 128 -15.19 -12.52 -21.24
C GLN A 128 -16.01 -12.92 -22.48
N ILE A 129 -17.28 -12.50 -22.57
CA ILE A 129 -18.14 -12.70 -23.75
C ILE A 129 -17.64 -11.94 -25.00
N PHE A 130 -16.86 -10.87 -24.82
CA PHE A 130 -16.32 -10.05 -25.91
C PHE A 130 -14.85 -10.35 -26.19
N THR A 131 -14.06 -10.61 -25.16
CA THR A 131 -12.61 -10.89 -25.29
C THR A 131 -12.14 -11.81 -24.18
N GLN A 132 -11.25 -12.75 -24.51
CA GLN A 132 -10.78 -13.80 -23.60
C GLN A 132 -9.45 -13.46 -22.89
N GLY A 133 -8.78 -12.38 -23.29
CA GLY A 133 -7.50 -11.99 -22.70
C GLY A 133 -7.66 -11.47 -21.26
N LYS A 134 -6.73 -11.83 -20.37
CA LYS A 134 -6.66 -11.27 -19.01
C LYS A 134 -6.43 -9.76 -19.04
N VAL A 135 -6.85 -9.07 -17.98
CA VAL A 135 -6.59 -7.64 -17.80
C VAL A 135 -5.31 -7.48 -17.01
N SER A 136 -4.32 -6.80 -17.59
CA SER A 136 -3.05 -6.53 -16.95
C SER A 136 -3.14 -5.24 -16.13
N GLU A 137 -3.22 -5.36 -14.81
CA GLU A 137 -3.17 -4.22 -13.89
C GLU A 137 -1.74 -3.98 -13.40
N LYS A 138 -1.35 -2.71 -13.33
CA LYS A 138 0.00 -2.29 -12.93
C LYS A 138 -0.09 -1.16 -11.92
N ALA A 139 0.58 -1.32 -10.79
CA ALA A 139 0.77 -0.28 -9.80
C ALA A 139 2.25 0.12 -9.72
N ARG A 140 2.50 1.39 -9.47
CA ARG A 140 3.85 1.94 -9.32
C ARG A 140 3.90 2.83 -8.10
N ALA A 141 4.89 2.58 -7.26
CA ALA A 141 5.20 3.38 -6.09
C ALA A 141 6.67 3.79 -6.09
N VAL A 142 6.96 4.98 -5.57
CA VAL A 142 8.32 5.46 -5.38
C VAL A 142 8.45 6.05 -3.99
N ALA A 143 9.30 5.43 -3.17
CA ALA A 143 9.66 5.96 -1.87
C ALA A 143 10.90 6.85 -2.03
N LEU A 144 10.71 8.16 -1.89
CA LEU A 144 11.80 9.13 -1.85
C LEU A 144 12.41 9.12 -0.45
N ILE A 145 13.73 8.95 -0.38
CA ILE A 145 14.49 9.05 0.86
C ILE A 145 15.04 10.47 0.91
N THR A 146 14.41 11.30 1.73
CA THR A 146 15.03 12.53 2.22
C THR A 146 15.95 12.15 3.37
N GLU A 147 17.12 12.78 3.45
CA GLU A 147 17.98 12.56 4.62
C GLU A 147 17.19 12.89 5.88
N GLY A 148 17.17 11.95 6.83
CA GLY A 148 16.60 12.20 8.14
C GLY A 148 17.33 13.38 8.77
N SER A 149 16.63 14.15 9.61
CA SER A 149 17.26 15.20 10.41
C SER A 149 18.56 14.66 11.01
N ASN A 150 19.68 15.37 10.86
CA ASN A 150 20.95 14.97 11.44
C ASN A 150 20.76 14.64 12.93
N ALA A 151 21.31 13.54 13.43
CA ALA A 151 21.27 13.26 14.86
C ALA A 151 22.41 14.05 15.53
N CYS A 152 22.08 15.08 16.31
CA CYS A 152 23.09 15.77 17.13
C CYS A 152 23.53 14.92 18.32
N VAL A 153 22.62 14.07 18.80
CA VAL A 153 22.87 13.08 19.84
C VAL A 153 22.22 11.78 19.40
N LEU A 154 22.99 10.70 19.30
CA LEU A 154 22.50 9.36 18.98
C LEU A 154 22.96 8.37 20.05
N ALA A 155 22.05 7.91 20.89
CA ALA A 155 22.33 6.86 21.86
C ALA A 155 22.20 5.49 21.19
N LEU A 156 23.32 4.77 21.06
CA LEU A 156 23.41 3.52 20.30
C LEU A 156 22.99 2.26 21.08
N SER A 157 22.92 2.33 22.41
CA SER A 157 22.59 1.18 23.24
C SER A 157 21.16 0.70 22.97
N LYS A 158 20.97 -0.62 22.81
CA LYS A 158 19.67 -1.23 22.50
C LYS A 158 18.73 -1.38 23.70
N SER A 159 19.25 -1.31 24.93
CA SER A 159 18.45 -1.64 26.13
C SER A 159 18.79 -0.79 27.36
N ALA A 160 19.73 0.15 27.27
CA ALA A 160 20.08 0.99 28.43
C ALA A 160 18.90 1.91 28.81
N GLY A 161 18.53 1.89 30.09
CA GLY A 161 17.72 2.98 30.65
C GLY A 161 18.49 4.29 30.60
N GLN A 162 17.79 5.41 30.42
CA GLN A 162 18.40 6.75 30.36
C GLN A 162 19.51 6.87 29.30
N ALA A 163 19.37 6.17 28.17
CA ALA A 163 20.41 6.10 27.13
C ALA A 163 20.81 7.48 26.58
N ALA A 164 19.87 8.44 26.52
CA ALA A 164 20.15 9.86 26.38
C ALA A 164 19.59 10.61 27.60
N LEU A 165 20.46 10.97 28.55
CA LEU A 165 20.10 11.66 29.78
C LEU A 165 20.51 13.14 29.75
N PHE A 166 19.53 14.01 29.91
CA PHE A 166 19.71 15.44 30.17
C PHE A 166 19.28 15.71 31.62
N SER A 167 20.21 16.12 32.47
CA SER A 167 19.99 16.23 33.92
C SER A 167 20.59 17.52 34.49
N GLY A 168 20.23 17.83 35.72
CA GLY A 168 20.69 19.02 36.45
C GLY A 168 19.92 20.26 36.06
N SER A 169 20.62 21.35 35.76
CA SER A 169 20.08 22.66 35.38
C SER A 169 20.55 23.10 33.99
N THR A 170 20.83 22.15 33.10
CA THR A 170 21.40 22.41 31.77
C THR A 170 20.34 22.87 30.76
N SER A 171 20.67 23.80 29.89
CA SER A 171 19.81 24.19 28.75
C SER A 171 20.51 23.85 27.45
N VAL A 172 19.95 22.89 26.71
CA VAL A 172 20.53 22.37 25.47
C VAL A 172 19.59 22.72 24.32
N LYS A 173 20.10 23.50 23.35
CA LYS A 173 19.37 23.90 22.14
C LYS A 173 20.10 23.39 20.91
N LEU A 174 19.51 22.38 20.27
CA LEU A 174 19.96 21.74 19.07
C LEU A 174 19.12 22.27 17.90
N LYS A 175 19.76 22.88 16.89
CA LYS A 175 19.09 23.47 15.73
C LYS A 175 19.45 22.69 14.48
N GLY A 176 18.47 22.30 13.66
CA GLY A 176 18.71 21.56 12.42
C GLY A 176 19.04 20.08 12.65
N CYS A 177 18.79 19.57 13.87
CA CYS A 177 19.14 18.22 14.27
C CYS A 177 18.27 17.69 15.41
N SER A 178 18.23 16.36 15.51
CA SER A 178 17.38 15.60 16.42
C SER A 178 18.19 14.88 17.50
N VAL A 179 17.53 14.52 18.59
CA VAL A 179 18.05 13.56 19.58
C VAL A 179 17.43 12.21 19.29
N MET A 180 18.27 11.19 19.12
CA MET A 180 17.85 9.84 18.75
C MET A 180 18.33 8.81 19.77
N SER A 181 17.53 7.78 20.04
CA SER A 181 17.89 6.67 20.94
C SER A 181 17.46 5.31 20.39
N ASN A 182 18.40 4.38 20.27
CA ASN A 182 18.17 3.00 19.87
C ASN A 182 17.69 2.11 21.03
N SER A 183 17.58 2.66 22.24
CA SER A 183 17.22 1.87 23.42
C SER A 183 15.73 1.59 23.48
N ILE A 184 15.34 0.35 23.79
CA ILE A 184 13.95 -0.07 24.01
C ILE A 184 13.44 0.24 25.43
N ALA A 185 14.28 0.79 26.30
CA ALA A 185 13.90 1.08 27.68
C ALA A 185 12.78 2.13 27.77
N ASN A 186 11.95 2.06 28.80
CA ASN A 186 10.83 3.00 29.00
C ASN A 186 11.27 4.46 29.24
N ASP A 187 12.54 4.69 29.53
CA ASP A 187 13.16 6.00 29.73
C ASP A 187 14.41 6.19 28.84
N ALA A 188 14.37 5.66 27.61
CA ALA A 188 15.45 5.73 26.63
C ALA A 188 15.94 7.15 26.33
N ILE A 189 15.05 8.14 26.35
CA ILE A 189 15.40 9.58 26.42
C ILE A 189 14.80 10.15 27.70
N LYS A 190 15.63 10.76 28.54
CA LYS A 190 15.18 11.32 29.81
C LYS A 190 15.70 12.73 30.02
N VAL A 191 14.77 13.64 30.31
CA VAL A 191 15.05 15.01 30.77
C VAL A 191 14.58 15.11 32.22
N GLN A 192 15.51 15.36 33.14
CA GLN A 192 15.24 15.40 34.59
C GLN A 192 15.88 16.63 35.26
N GLY A 193 15.41 16.95 36.46
CA GLY A 193 15.82 18.16 37.17
C GLY A 193 15.16 19.40 36.56
N SER A 194 15.95 20.47 36.44
CA SER A 194 15.55 21.72 35.77
C SER A 194 16.16 21.84 34.37
N ALA A 195 16.60 20.73 33.78
CA ALA A 195 17.17 20.73 32.44
C ALA A 195 16.12 21.07 31.38
N GLY A 196 16.49 21.87 30.39
CA GLY A 196 15.68 22.19 29.22
C GLY A 196 16.32 21.64 27.95
N LEU A 197 15.54 20.94 27.14
CA LEU A 197 15.98 20.39 25.86
C LEU A 197 15.09 20.92 24.74
N GLN A 198 15.70 21.55 23.74
CA GLN A 198 15.07 21.94 22.50
C GLN A 198 15.84 21.31 21.33
N ALA A 199 15.13 20.58 20.48
CA ALA A 199 15.65 19.94 19.27
C ALA A 199 14.55 19.95 18.21
N ASP A 200 14.90 19.69 16.94
CA ASP A 200 13.90 19.65 15.86
C ASP A 200 12.92 18.49 16.04
N CYS A 201 13.43 17.33 16.49
CA CYS A 201 12.66 16.16 16.87
C CYS A 201 13.38 15.34 17.96
N LEU A 202 12.60 14.56 18.71
CA LEU A 202 13.09 13.48 19.58
C LEU A 202 12.62 12.15 18.99
N ILE A 203 13.53 11.21 18.75
CA ILE A 203 13.23 9.91 18.14
C ILE A 203 13.76 8.80 19.04
N SER A 204 12.91 7.87 19.47
CA SER A 204 13.31 6.79 20.37
C SER A 204 12.62 5.50 19.97
N VAL A 205 13.33 4.38 20.10
CA VAL A 205 12.73 3.03 19.98
C VAL A 205 11.91 2.70 21.24
N GLY A 206 12.40 3.09 22.42
CA GLY A 206 11.73 2.96 23.71
C GLY A 206 11.01 4.23 24.15
N GLY A 207 10.68 4.33 25.43
CA GLY A 207 9.93 5.44 26.00
C GLY A 207 10.76 6.71 26.25
N MET A 208 10.06 7.82 26.48
CA MET A 208 10.66 9.11 26.80
C MET A 208 10.05 9.69 28.08
N VAL A 209 10.87 10.30 28.94
CA VAL A 209 10.43 10.97 30.17
C VAL A 209 10.92 12.42 30.13
N LEU A 210 10.00 13.37 29.95
CA LEU A 210 10.30 14.79 29.75
C LEU A 210 9.69 15.62 30.89
N ASN A 211 10.47 15.92 31.94
CA ASN A 211 9.95 16.68 33.08
C ASN A 211 9.79 18.20 32.83
N ASN A 212 10.38 18.73 31.74
CA ASN A 212 10.23 20.13 31.36
C ASN A 212 10.58 20.32 29.86
N PRO A 213 9.67 19.99 28.92
CA PRO A 213 9.95 20.19 27.50
C PRO A 213 10.15 21.69 27.24
N GLY A 214 11.37 22.07 26.82
CA GLY A 214 11.63 23.44 26.41
C GLY A 214 10.87 23.72 25.12
N THR A 215 10.03 24.76 25.11
CA THR A 215 9.38 25.26 23.89
C THR A 215 10.40 25.67 22.84
#